data_AF-A0A9N9E7E2-F1
#
_entry.id   AF-A0A9N9E7E2-F1
#
_cell.length_a   1.000
_cell.length_b   1.000
_cell.length_c   1.000
_cell.angle_alpha   90.00
_cell.angle_beta   90.00
_cell.angle_gamma   90.00
#
_symmetry.space_group_name_H-M   'P 1'
#
loop_
_entity.id
_entity.type
_entity.pdbx_description
1 polymer ?
#
loop_
_entity_poly.entity_id
_entity_poly.type
_entity_poly.pdbx_seq_one_letter_code
_entity_poly.pdbx_strand_id
1 'polypeptide(L)'
;MSSLNDVLELAERIGYITEPAPFSKKVTTSIQFVDLLDELLSLRVQSEKIKEILTKLKDSEQSFDLVKESEIERKISTLSGFSKHVESIMSNKQVLLMRLKDPFVGEHINLEPEYHKDFSELFPAITQSIALLPHDLRNLEWFGNNTVTDKIIDSQIGEISSLIAMYGNYSDSLDRVRKVLKDMQDVCKAKATVDKFQF
;
A
#
# COMPACT_ATOMS: atom_id res chain seq x y z
N MET A 1 -42.85 -27.03 28.83
CA MET A 1 -41.94 -25.90 29.10
C MET A 1 -40.68 -26.42 29.80
N SER A 2 -39.80 -27.14 29.08
CA SER A 2 -38.53 -27.68 29.64
C SER A 2 -37.31 -27.43 28.75
N SER A 3 -37.48 -26.86 27.55
CA SER A 3 -36.43 -26.85 26.52
C SER A 3 -35.25 -25.90 26.79
N LEU A 4 -35.37 -24.92 27.70
CA LEU A 4 -34.25 -24.03 28.01
C LEU A 4 -33.36 -24.61 29.10
N ASN A 5 -33.95 -25.29 30.08
CA ASN A 5 -33.19 -25.89 31.18
C ASN A 5 -32.37 -27.10 30.70
N ASP A 6 -32.96 -27.90 29.81
CA ASP A 6 -32.26 -29.04 29.19
C ASP A 6 -31.08 -28.57 28.33
N VAL A 7 -31.21 -27.41 27.67
CA VAL A 7 -30.14 -26.82 26.86
C VAL A 7 -29.03 -26.23 27.73
N LEU A 8 -29.37 -25.64 28.88
CA LEU A 8 -28.40 -25.10 29.83
C LEU A 8 -27.62 -26.22 30.55
N GLU A 9 -28.28 -27.30 30.97
CA GLU A 9 -27.59 -28.47 31.53
C GLU A 9 -26.67 -29.14 30.50
N LEU A 10 -27.08 -29.20 29.23
CA LEU A 10 -26.26 -29.77 28.17
C LEU A 10 -25.04 -28.88 27.88
N ALA A 11 -25.19 -27.56 27.96
CA ALA A 11 -24.10 -26.58 27.85
C ALA A 11 -23.09 -26.67 29.01
N GLU A 12 -23.58 -26.89 30.23
CA GLU A 12 -22.73 -27.12 31.41
C GLU A 12 -21.97 -28.45 31.31
N ARG A 13 -22.63 -29.51 30.83
CA ARG A 13 -22.02 -30.84 30.66
C ARG A 13 -20.94 -30.89 29.57
N ILE A 14 -21.02 -30.03 28.56
CA ILE A 14 -19.99 -29.91 27.52
C ILE A 14 -18.86 -28.92 27.88
N GLY A 15 -18.85 -28.40 29.12
CA GLY A 15 -17.83 -27.48 29.61
C GLY A 15 -17.92 -26.07 29.01
N TYR A 16 -19.06 -25.72 28.40
CA TYR A 16 -19.30 -24.37 27.89
C TYR A 16 -19.70 -23.46 29.04
N ILE A 17 -18.70 -22.99 29.78
CA ILE A 17 -18.87 -21.90 30.74
C ILE A 17 -19.20 -20.66 29.90
N THR A 18 -20.45 -20.21 29.99
CA THR A 18 -20.83 -18.87 29.55
C THR A 18 -20.19 -17.86 30.48
N GLU A 19 -18.89 -17.61 30.30
CA GLU A 19 -18.38 -16.31 30.66
C GLU A 19 -19.19 -15.30 29.85
N PRO A 20 -19.88 -14.35 30.49
CA PRO A 20 -20.54 -13.29 29.75
C PRO A 20 -19.46 -12.60 28.92
N ALA A 21 -19.73 -12.48 27.62
CA ALA A 21 -18.89 -11.79 26.64
C ALA A 21 -18.26 -10.50 27.22
N PRO A 22 -17.09 -10.06 26.72
CA PRO A 22 -16.26 -8.98 27.29
C PRO A 22 -16.91 -7.58 27.32
N PHE A 23 -18.22 -7.48 27.09
CA PHE A 23 -19.03 -6.28 27.24
C PHE A 23 -19.34 -5.91 28.70
N SER A 24 -18.78 -6.62 29.68
CA SER A 24 -18.80 -6.20 31.09
C SER A 24 -17.60 -5.32 31.46
N LYS A 25 -17.30 -4.30 30.66
CA LYS A 25 -16.63 -3.12 31.22
C LYS A 25 -17.72 -2.28 31.86
N LYS A 26 -17.80 -2.32 33.20
CA LYS A 26 -18.55 -1.30 33.96
C LYS A 26 -18.06 0.06 33.47
N VAL A 27 -18.90 0.75 32.71
CA VAL A 27 -18.62 2.10 32.22
C VAL A 27 -18.55 3.01 33.43
N THR A 28 -17.34 3.36 33.84
CA THR A 28 -17.09 4.15 35.07
C THR A 28 -17.12 5.65 34.82
N THR A 29 -17.12 6.10 33.55
CA THR A 29 -17.01 7.52 33.21
C THR A 29 -17.71 7.82 31.88
N SER A 30 -18.34 9.00 31.77
CA SER A 30 -19.10 9.42 30.59
C SER A 30 -18.31 9.38 29.28
N ILE A 31 -16.99 9.54 29.34
CA ILE A 31 -16.09 9.52 28.17
C ILE A 31 -15.98 8.10 27.60
N GLN A 32 -15.87 7.08 28.45
CA GLN A 32 -15.82 5.67 28.00
C GLN A 32 -17.15 5.22 27.38
N PHE A 33 -18.26 5.88 27.73
CA PHE A 33 -19.55 5.64 27.08
C PHE A 33 -19.59 6.22 25.67
N VAL A 34 -19.02 7.42 25.47
CA VAL A 34 -18.92 8.06 24.16
C VAL A 34 -18.02 7.23 23.24
N ASP A 35 -16.87 6.78 23.72
CA ASP A 35 -15.95 5.93 22.94
C ASP A 35 -16.63 4.61 22.51
N LEU A 36 -17.41 3.99 23.40
CA LEU A 36 -18.18 2.78 23.09
C LEU A 36 -19.29 3.04 22.06
N LEU A 37 -19.94 4.20 22.13
CA LEU A 37 -20.96 4.60 21.14
C LEU A 37 -20.34 4.84 19.76
N ASP A 38 -19.16 5.45 19.69
CA ASP A 38 -18.42 5.65 18.45
C ASP A 38 -17.95 4.31 17.85
N GLU A 39 -17.47 3.39 18.69
CA GLU A 39 -17.12 2.05 18.26
C GLU A 39 -18.33 1.29 17.69
N LEU A 40 -19.49 1.34 18.36
CA LEU A 40 -20.74 0.74 17.87
C LEU A 40 -21.23 1.37 16.56
N LEU A 41 -21.09 2.70 16.40
CA LEU A 41 -21.41 3.38 15.15
C LEU A 41 -20.48 2.95 14.01
N SER A 42 -19.19 2.86 14.28
CA SER A 42 -18.20 2.41 13.29
C SER A 42 -18.47 0.96 12.85
N LEU A 43 -18.83 0.09 13.79
CA LEU A 43 -19.15 -1.30 13.52
C LEU A 43 -20.44 -1.43 12.70
N ARG A 44 -21.43 -0.57 12.97
CA ARG A 44 -22.67 -0.49 12.18
C ARG A 44 -22.39 -0.08 10.73
N VAL A 45 -21.54 0.92 10.51
CA VAL A 45 -21.12 1.35 9.17
C VAL A 45 -20.42 0.21 8.42
N GLN A 46 -19.53 -0.52 9.09
CA GLN A 46 -18.85 -1.68 8.49
C GLN A 46 -19.84 -2.80 8.15
N SER A 47 -20.81 -3.08 9.02
CA SER A 47 -21.85 -4.08 8.76
C SER A 47 -22.72 -3.71 7.57
N GLU A 48 -23.05 -2.43 7.40
CA GLU A 48 -23.83 -1.96 6.24
C GLU A 48 -23.03 -2.09 4.94
N LYS A 49 -21.73 -1.76 4.97
CA LYS A 49 -20.82 -1.94 3.84
C LYS A 49 -20.70 -3.42 3.43
N ILE A 50 -20.62 -4.33 4.41
CA ILE A 50 -20.61 -5.78 4.16
C ILE A 50 -21.92 -6.22 3.51
N LYS A 51 -23.07 -5.74 4.00
CA LYS A 51 -24.37 -6.03 3.37
C LYS A 51 -24.46 -5.50 1.95
N GLU A 52 -23.94 -4.31 1.68
CA GLU A 52 -23.91 -3.73 0.33
C GLU A 52 -23.08 -4.60 -0.63
N ILE A 53 -21.90 -5.06 -0.19
CA ILE A 53 -21.04 -5.95 -0.97
C ILE A 53 -21.72 -7.29 -1.21
N LEU A 54 -22.34 -7.88 -0.19
CA LEU A 54 -23.07 -9.15 -0.32
C LEU A 54 -24.28 -9.03 -1.25
N THR A 55 -25.00 -7.90 -1.22
CA THR A 55 -26.10 -7.64 -2.15
C THR A 55 -25.58 -7.53 -3.59
N LYS A 56 -24.48 -6.80 -3.82
CA LYS A 56 -23.83 -6.69 -5.13
C LYS A 56 -23.33 -8.04 -5.65
N LEU A 57 -22.77 -8.89 -4.77
CA LEU A 57 -22.34 -10.24 -5.12
C LEU A 57 -23.54 -11.14 -5.46
N LYS A 58 -24.61 -11.08 -4.67
CA LYS A 58 -25.85 -11.84 -4.93
C LYS A 58 -26.49 -11.43 -6.27
N ASP A 59 -26.57 -10.14 -6.56
CA ASP A 59 -27.07 -9.65 -7.85
C ASP A 59 -26.17 -10.11 -9.01
N SER A 60 -24.85 -10.24 -8.77
CA SER A 60 -23.90 -10.77 -9.74
C SER A 60 -24.03 -12.29 -9.96
N GLU A 61 -24.35 -13.07 -8.93
CA GLU A 61 -24.59 -14.51 -9.03
C GLU A 61 -25.97 -14.83 -9.61
N GLN A 62 -26.99 -14.01 -9.37
CA GLN A 62 -28.29 -14.14 -10.05
C GLN A 62 -28.22 -13.76 -11.54
N SER A 63 -27.16 -13.08 -11.98
CA SER A 63 -26.89 -12.74 -13.37
C SER A 63 -26.10 -13.83 -14.13
N PHE A 64 -26.05 -15.07 -13.62
CA PHE A 64 -25.29 -16.17 -14.22
C PHE A 64 -25.87 -16.70 -15.55
N ASP A 65 -27.08 -16.30 -15.96
CA ASP A 65 -27.80 -16.99 -17.05
C ASP A 65 -27.74 -16.35 -18.44
N LEU A 66 -26.88 -15.35 -18.64
CA LEU A 66 -26.40 -14.99 -19.97
C LEU A 66 -24.95 -14.59 -19.79
N VAL A 67 -24.02 -15.37 -20.36
CA VAL A 67 -22.71 -14.84 -20.75
C VAL A 67 -22.99 -13.47 -21.36
N LYS A 68 -22.57 -12.39 -20.67
CA LYS A 68 -22.97 -11.01 -20.97
C LYS A 68 -23.00 -10.85 -22.49
N GLU A 69 -24.12 -10.43 -23.06
CA GLU A 69 -24.29 -10.28 -24.51
C GLU A 69 -23.10 -9.53 -25.14
N SER A 70 -22.60 -8.52 -24.42
CA SER A 70 -21.40 -7.76 -24.75
C SER A 70 -20.10 -8.57 -24.83
N GLU A 71 -19.92 -9.61 -24.03
CA GLU A 71 -18.76 -10.49 -24.09
C GLU A 71 -18.81 -11.44 -25.29
N ILE A 72 -19.99 -11.96 -25.64
CA ILE A 72 -20.20 -12.75 -26.86
C ILE A 72 -19.99 -11.86 -28.09
N GLU A 73 -20.59 -10.68 -28.11
CA GLU A 73 -20.43 -9.71 -29.20
C GLU A 73 -18.96 -9.29 -29.38
N ARG A 74 -18.24 -9.05 -28.27
CA ARG A 74 -16.79 -8.78 -28.32
C ARG A 74 -16.00 -9.95 -28.90
N LYS A 75 -16.33 -11.18 -28.50
CA LYS A 75 -15.66 -12.39 -29.03
C LYS A 75 -15.96 -12.58 -30.52
N ILE A 76 -17.19 -12.37 -30.96
CA ILE A 76 -17.60 -12.42 -32.37
C ILE A 76 -16.88 -11.34 -33.18
N SER A 77 -16.83 -10.10 -32.68
CA SER A 77 -16.12 -8.99 -33.32
C SER A 77 -14.62 -9.27 -33.46
N THR A 78 -14.00 -9.79 -32.41
CA THR A 78 -12.58 -10.17 -32.42
C THR A 78 -12.31 -11.30 -33.41
N LEU A 79 -13.16 -12.34 -33.43
CA LEU A 79 -13.04 -13.45 -34.36
C LEU A 79 -13.26 -13.02 -35.82
N SER A 80 -14.21 -12.13 -36.06
CA SER A 80 -14.47 -11.52 -37.37
C SER A 80 -13.28 -10.67 -37.84
N GLY A 81 -12.71 -9.86 -36.94
CA GLY A 81 -11.49 -9.09 -37.22
C GLY A 81 -10.30 -9.97 -37.58
N PHE A 82 -10.08 -11.04 -36.81
CA PHE A 82 -9.05 -12.04 -37.10
C PHE A 82 -9.29 -12.73 -38.44
N SER A 83 -10.52 -13.17 -38.71
CA SER A 83 -10.89 -13.80 -39.98
C SER A 83 -10.62 -12.88 -41.17
N LYS A 84 -11.01 -11.60 -41.09
CA LYS A 84 -10.70 -10.60 -42.13
C LYS A 84 -9.21 -10.41 -42.33
N HIS A 85 -8.43 -10.42 -41.24
CA HIS A 85 -6.99 -10.30 -41.32
C HIS A 85 -6.36 -11.51 -42.03
N VAL A 86 -6.79 -12.72 -41.69
CA VAL A 86 -6.36 -13.96 -42.35
C VAL A 86 -6.77 -13.96 -43.82
N GLU A 87 -7.99 -13.53 -44.14
CA GLU A 87 -8.47 -13.41 -45.52
C GLU A 87 -7.68 -12.37 -46.32
N SER A 88 -7.28 -11.26 -45.69
CA SER A 88 -6.40 -10.26 -46.29
C SER A 88 -5.00 -10.83 -46.56
N ILE A 89 -4.43 -11.59 -45.63
CA ILE A 89 -3.14 -12.27 -45.81
C ILE A 89 -3.24 -13.31 -46.94
N MET A 90 -4.33 -14.07 -46.98
CA MET A 90 -4.55 -15.09 -48.01
C MET A 90 -4.75 -14.48 -49.39
N SER A 91 -5.49 -13.37 -49.49
CA SER A 91 -5.69 -12.62 -50.73
C SER A 91 -4.39 -11.97 -51.21
N ASN A 92 -3.55 -11.48 -50.28
CA ASN A 92 -2.25 -10.88 -50.59
C ASN A 92 -1.10 -11.90 -50.61
N LYS A 93 -1.38 -13.21 -50.58
CA LYS A 93 -0.36 -14.27 -50.47
C LYS A 93 0.73 -14.15 -51.52
N GLN A 94 0.38 -13.83 -52.77
CA GLN A 94 1.37 -13.69 -53.85
C GLN A 94 2.23 -12.44 -53.69
N VAL A 95 1.65 -11.33 -53.22
CA VAL A 95 2.37 -10.08 -52.95
C VAL A 95 3.31 -10.24 -51.75
N LEU A 96 2.85 -10.91 -50.68
CA LEU A 96 3.67 -11.28 -49.53
C LEU A 96 4.80 -12.23 -49.91
N LEU A 97 4.51 -13.25 -50.74
CA LEU A 97 5.53 -14.18 -51.24
C LEU A 97 6.56 -13.46 -52.11
N MET A 98 6.13 -12.49 -52.93
CA MET A 98 7.02 -11.68 -53.75
C MET A 98 7.88 -10.75 -52.88
N ARG A 99 7.32 -10.10 -51.84
CA ARG A 99 8.06 -9.31 -50.86
C ARG A 99 9.01 -10.12 -49.97
N LEU A 100 8.68 -11.37 -49.67
CA LEU A 100 9.55 -12.29 -48.93
C LEU A 100 10.66 -12.87 -49.81
N LYS A 101 10.38 -13.04 -51.11
CA LYS A 101 11.38 -13.47 -52.11
C LYS A 101 12.30 -12.33 -52.53
N ASP A 102 11.82 -11.10 -52.47
CA ASP A 102 12.69 -9.94 -52.58
C ASP A 102 13.64 -9.97 -51.38
N PRO A 103 14.97 -10.14 -51.57
CA PRO A 103 15.89 -10.07 -50.46
C PRO A 103 15.63 -8.74 -49.77
N PHE A 104 15.45 -8.75 -48.46
CA PHE A 104 15.20 -7.55 -47.67
C PHE A 104 16.37 -6.58 -47.89
N VAL A 105 16.24 -5.71 -48.88
CA VAL A 105 17.12 -4.57 -49.06
C VAL A 105 16.59 -3.57 -48.04
N GLY A 106 16.98 -3.73 -46.78
CA GLY A 106 16.68 -2.74 -45.75
C GLY A 106 17.09 -1.35 -46.24
N GLU A 107 16.59 -0.29 -45.64
CA GLU A 107 17.17 1.03 -45.88
C GLU A 107 18.66 0.96 -45.50
N HIS A 108 19.53 0.88 -46.50
CA HIS A 108 20.96 0.88 -46.29
C HIS A 108 21.34 2.34 -46.06
N ILE A 109 21.94 2.61 -44.90
CA ILE A 109 22.63 3.87 -44.71
C ILE A 109 23.82 3.84 -45.66
N ASN A 110 23.72 4.57 -46.78
CA ASN A 110 24.84 4.76 -47.69
C ASN A 110 25.90 5.58 -46.96
N LEU A 111 26.94 4.90 -46.47
CA LEU A 111 28.11 5.54 -45.91
C LEU A 111 29.19 5.61 -47.00
N GLU A 112 29.81 6.77 -47.18
CA GLU A 112 31.05 6.88 -47.94
C GLU A 112 32.15 6.01 -47.29
N PRO A 113 33.06 5.40 -48.09
CA PRO A 113 34.10 4.49 -47.58
C PRO A 113 34.97 5.08 -46.47
N GLU A 114 35.12 6.40 -46.47
CA GLU A 114 35.90 7.18 -45.50
C GLU A 114 35.32 7.09 -44.09
N TYR A 115 34.00 6.93 -43.95
CA TYR A 115 33.30 6.89 -42.66
C TYR A 115 32.95 5.47 -42.21
N HIS A 116 33.28 4.43 -42.99
CA HIS A 116 32.97 3.03 -42.64
C HIS A 116 33.67 2.61 -41.36
N LYS A 117 34.92 3.07 -41.16
CA LYS A 117 35.71 2.74 -39.97
C LYS A 117 35.13 3.41 -38.73
N ASP A 118 34.87 4.71 -38.81
CA ASP A 118 34.33 5.49 -37.70
C ASP A 118 32.91 4.99 -37.32
N PHE A 119 32.09 4.67 -38.32
CA PHE A 119 30.77 4.10 -38.09
C PHE A 119 30.84 2.69 -37.48
N SER A 120 31.77 1.85 -37.93
CA SER A 120 31.99 0.52 -37.33
C SER A 120 32.44 0.61 -35.86
N GLU A 121 33.14 1.67 -35.47
CA GLU A 121 33.55 1.90 -34.08
C GLU A 121 32.43 2.53 -33.24
N LEU A 122 31.59 3.38 -33.83
CA LEU A 122 30.48 4.05 -33.14
C LEU A 122 29.24 3.16 -32.99
N PHE A 123 29.01 2.25 -33.93
CA PHE A 123 27.83 1.40 -33.98
C PHE A 123 27.66 0.51 -32.73
N PRO A 124 28.72 -0.13 -32.18
CA PRO A 124 28.64 -0.84 -30.91
C PRO A 124 28.23 0.07 -29.74
N ALA A 125 28.73 1.31 -29.69
CA ALA A 125 28.41 2.26 -28.63
C ALA A 125 26.95 2.73 -28.71
N ILE A 126 26.45 3.03 -29.91
CA ILE A 126 25.02 3.33 -30.13
C ILE A 126 24.16 2.14 -29.72
N THR A 127 24.52 0.93 -30.17
CA THR A 127 23.76 -0.29 -29.87
C THR A 127 23.70 -0.55 -28.36
N GLN A 128 24.81 -0.34 -27.66
CA GLN A 128 24.87 -0.44 -26.20
C GLN A 128 23.99 0.63 -25.53
N SER A 129 24.02 1.87 -26.00
CA SER A 129 23.16 2.95 -25.48
C SER A 129 21.67 2.66 -25.71
N ILE A 130 21.30 2.11 -26.87
CA ILE A 130 19.92 1.69 -27.17
C ILE A 130 19.51 0.51 -26.29
N ALA A 131 20.41 -0.44 -26.01
CA ALA A 131 20.13 -1.56 -25.12
C ALA A 131 19.95 -1.14 -23.65
N LEU A 132 20.57 -0.04 -23.23
CA LEU A 132 20.42 0.55 -21.89
C LEU A 132 19.15 1.41 -21.76
N LEU A 133 18.66 1.98 -22.86
CA LEU A 133 17.48 2.85 -22.87
C LEU A 133 16.21 2.24 -22.22
N PRO A 134 15.85 0.96 -22.43
CA PRO A 134 14.72 0.33 -21.74
C PRO A 134 14.91 0.23 -20.22
N HIS A 135 16.14 0.06 -19.76
CA HIS A 135 16.46 0.05 -18.33
C HIS A 135 16.31 1.45 -17.75
N ASP A 136 16.79 2.47 -18.47
CA ASP A 136 16.67 3.87 -18.03
C ASP A 136 15.21 4.34 -18.05
N LEU A 137 14.42 3.92 -19.04
CA LEU A 137 12.97 4.17 -19.07
C LEU A 137 12.25 3.50 -17.91
N ARG A 138 12.64 2.27 -17.53
CA ARG A 138 12.08 1.58 -16.35
C ARG A 138 12.46 2.29 -15.05
N ASN A 139 13.67 2.84 -14.95
CA ASN A 139 14.09 3.64 -13.81
C ASN A 139 13.31 4.95 -13.72
N LEU A 140 13.00 5.56 -14.87
CA LEU A 140 12.19 6.78 -14.97
C LEU A 140 10.72 6.50 -14.63
N GLU A 141 10.17 5.36 -15.06
CA GLU A 141 8.84 4.88 -14.67
C GLU A 141 8.78 4.54 -13.18
N TRP A 142 9.81 3.88 -12.64
CA TRP A 142 9.96 3.66 -11.21
C TRP A 142 10.00 5.00 -10.46
N PHE A 143 10.73 5.99 -10.95
CA PHE A 143 10.78 7.33 -10.35
C PHE A 143 9.43 8.07 -10.44
N GLY A 144 8.69 7.92 -11.55
CA GLY A 144 7.35 8.50 -11.71
C GLY A 144 6.31 7.87 -10.79
N ASN A 145 6.32 6.53 -10.68
CA ASN A 145 5.40 5.76 -9.83
C ASN A 145 5.78 5.84 -8.35
N ASN A 146 7.07 5.97 -8.06
CA ASN A 146 7.61 6.29 -6.74
C ASN A 146 8.00 7.76 -6.71
N THR A 147 7.12 8.64 -7.21
CA THR A 147 7.03 9.97 -6.60
C THR A 147 6.73 9.68 -5.15
N VAL A 148 7.84 9.60 -4.40
CA VAL A 148 7.94 9.42 -2.98
C VAL A 148 6.73 10.11 -2.42
N THR A 149 5.77 9.32 -1.97
CA THR A 149 4.53 9.87 -1.47
C THR A 149 4.98 10.72 -0.32
N ASP A 150 5.03 12.05 -0.53
CA ASP A 150 5.61 13.02 0.40
C ASP A 150 5.08 12.71 1.80
N LYS A 151 3.80 12.35 1.86
CA LYS A 151 3.08 11.87 3.05
C LYS A 151 3.73 10.73 3.82
N ILE A 152 4.31 9.70 3.19
CA ILE A 152 4.96 8.58 3.90
C ILE A 152 6.28 9.05 4.50
N ILE A 153 7.10 9.78 3.74
CA ILE A 153 8.37 10.31 4.23
C ILE A 153 8.13 11.41 5.27
N ASP A 154 7.19 12.32 5.04
CA ASP A 154 6.74 13.34 5.99
C ASP A 154 6.18 12.72 7.27
N SER A 155 5.42 11.63 7.17
CA SER A 155 4.95 10.89 8.34
C SER A 155 6.12 10.32 9.15
N GLN A 156 7.09 9.69 8.47
CA GLN A 156 8.27 9.17 9.15
C GLN A 156 9.16 10.27 9.74
N ILE A 157 9.33 11.40 9.04
CA ILE A 157 10.05 12.58 9.55
C ILE A 157 9.31 13.19 10.74
N GLY A 158 7.97 13.21 10.71
CA GLY A 158 7.13 13.66 11.81
C GLY A 158 7.28 12.78 13.06
N GLU A 159 7.27 11.47 12.90
CA GLU A 159 7.51 10.51 14.00
C GLU A 159 8.91 10.66 14.60
N ILE A 160 9.93 10.79 13.76
CA ILE A 160 11.32 11.02 14.21
C ILE A 160 11.43 12.36 14.94
N SER A 161 10.80 13.42 14.43
CA SER A 161 10.81 14.74 15.06
C SER A 161 10.12 14.73 16.42
N SER A 162 9.00 13.99 16.54
CA SER A 162 8.29 13.77 17.80
C SER A 162 9.14 13.00 18.81
N LEU A 163 9.83 11.94 18.37
CA LEU A 163 10.78 11.20 19.20
C LEU A 163 11.91 12.10 19.71
N ILE A 164 12.52 12.90 18.83
CA ILE A 164 13.59 13.85 19.20
C ILE A 164 13.06 14.88 20.21
N ALA A 165 11.85 15.41 20.01
CA ALA A 165 11.23 16.34 20.96
C ALA A 165 10.97 15.68 22.32
N MET A 166 10.53 14.43 22.35
CA MET A 166 10.41 13.67 23.60
C MET A 166 11.75 13.51 24.31
N TYR A 167 12.79 13.08 23.61
CA TYR A 167 14.13 12.95 24.20
C TYR A 167 14.68 14.30 24.68
N GLY A 168 14.43 15.39 23.94
CA GLY A 168 14.77 16.75 24.37
C GLY A 168 14.05 17.14 25.67
N ASN A 169 12.74 16.90 25.75
CA ASN A 169 11.95 17.15 26.96
C ASN A 169 12.42 16.32 28.17
N TYR A 170 12.82 15.06 27.95
CA TYR A 170 13.41 14.24 29.01
C TYR A 170 14.75 14.81 29.49
N SER A 171 15.63 15.23 28.57
CA SER A 171 16.90 15.87 28.93
C SER A 171 16.68 17.15 29.72
N ASP A 172 15.78 18.02 29.26
CA ASP A 172 15.43 19.26 29.96
C ASP A 172 14.84 18.99 31.34
N SER A 173 14.06 17.92 31.49
CA SER A 173 13.49 17.52 32.78
C SER A 173 14.60 17.04 33.74
N LEU A 174 15.57 16.27 33.24
CA LEU A 174 16.73 15.84 34.02
C LEU A 174 17.62 17.03 34.43
N ASP A 175 17.81 18.01 33.55
CA ASP A 175 18.55 19.23 33.88
C ASP A 175 17.82 20.08 34.93
N ARG A 176 16.49 20.17 34.88
CA ARG A 176 15.69 20.80 35.94
C ARG A 176 15.85 20.07 37.27
N VAL A 177 15.75 18.74 37.28
CA VAL A 177 15.93 17.94 38.51
C VAL A 177 17.34 18.17 39.07
N ARG A 178 18.37 18.12 38.22
CA ARG A 178 19.76 18.38 38.62
C ARG A 178 19.92 19.77 39.23
N LYS A 179 19.28 20.78 38.65
CA LYS A 179 19.32 22.16 39.17
C LYS A 179 18.66 22.27 40.54
N VAL A 180 17.45 21.71 40.70
CA VAL A 180 16.75 21.69 42.00
C VAL A 180 17.56 20.96 43.07
N LEU A 181 18.20 19.84 42.71
CA LEU A 181 19.01 19.06 43.65
C LEU A 181 20.27 19.83 44.08
N LYS A 182 20.86 20.60 43.17
CA LYS A 182 21.97 21.50 43.46
C LYS A 182 21.54 22.65 44.38
N ASP A 183 20.40 23.28 44.09
CA ASP A 183 19.84 24.35 44.92
C ASP A 183 19.54 23.82 46.35
N MET A 184 18.98 22.62 46.47
CA MET A 184 18.78 21.96 47.78
C MET A 184 20.11 21.69 48.50
N GLN A 185 21.13 21.23 47.80
CA GLN A 185 22.44 20.97 48.38
C GLN A 185 23.10 22.26 48.91
N ASP A 186 22.96 23.36 48.18
CA ASP A 186 23.51 24.65 48.59
C ASP A 186 22.75 25.23 49.80
N VAL A 187 21.43 25.04 49.90
CA VAL A 187 20.64 25.37 51.09
C VAL A 187 21.06 24.52 52.30
N CYS A 188 21.30 23.22 52.12
CA CYS A 188 21.80 22.36 53.20
C CYS A 188 23.19 22.78 53.70
N LYS A 189 24.08 23.18 52.80
CA LYS A 189 25.41 23.72 53.17
C LYS A 189 25.28 25.05 53.91
N ALA A 190 24.42 25.96 53.44
CA ALA A 190 24.16 27.23 54.11
C ALA A 190 23.62 27.01 55.53
N LYS A 191 22.68 26.08 55.72
CA LYS A 191 22.11 25.75 57.04
C LYS A 191 23.14 25.13 57.99
N ALA A 192 23.98 24.23 57.51
CA ALA A 192 25.09 23.65 58.29
C ALA A 192 26.16 24.68 58.70
N THR A 193 26.23 25.81 57.99
CA THR A 193 27.16 26.90 58.33
C THR A 193 26.54 27.80 59.40
N VAL A 194 25.22 28.04 59.37
CA VAL A 194 24.49 28.81 60.38
C VAL A 194 24.45 28.08 61.74
N ASP A 195 24.24 26.75 61.75
CA ASP A 195 24.26 25.96 62.99
C ASP A 195 25.67 25.90 63.64
N LYS A 196 26.74 26.20 62.90
CA LYS A 196 28.11 26.32 63.43
C LYS A 196 28.41 27.65 64.12
N PHE A 197 27.53 28.65 64.00
CA PHE A 197 27.69 29.97 64.63
C PHE A 197 26.75 30.19 65.84
N GLN A 198 26.09 29.14 66.34
CA GLN A 198 25.19 29.19 67.51
C GLN A 198 25.75 28.58 68.81
N PHE A 199 27.07 28.35 68.90
CA PHE A 199 27.76 28.05 70.16
C PHE A 199 28.84 29.09 70.45
#